data_AF-A0A0H2MEU5-F1
#
_entry.id   AF-A0A0H2MEU5-F1
#
_cell.length_a   1.000
_cell.length_b   1.000
_cell.length_c   1.000
_cell.angle_alpha   90.00
_cell.angle_beta   90.00
_cell.angle_gamma   90.00
#
_symmetry.space_group_name_H-M   'P 1'
#
loop_
_entity.id
_entity.type
_entity.pdbx_description
1 polymer ?
#
loop_
_entity_poly.entity_id
_entity_poly.type
_entity_poly.pdbx_seq_one_letter_code
_entity_poly.pdbx_strand_id
1 'polypeptide(L)'
;MAAKHNMSLEEAAEGGPREEPKQKARPASYSMSATERVFANSLHLMDSHLEQEKARHEAALKAAYERGLAKDDKPQKSLASPVKVRNKKPRGMPPKIHAAVLLRETELTIREIASITGLDVYKITAMKLKNRKPAA
;
A
#
# COMPACT_ATOMS: atom_id res chain seq x y z
N MET A 1 1.03 28.14 -57.85
CA MET A 1 -0.35 27.94 -58.35
C MET A 1 -1.05 29.25 -58.71
N ALA A 2 -0.78 30.38 -58.05
CA ALA A 2 -1.42 31.67 -58.33
C ALA A 2 -1.23 32.22 -59.76
N ALA A 3 -0.02 32.11 -60.34
CA ALA A 3 0.25 32.61 -61.69
C ALA A 3 -0.45 31.82 -62.82
N LYS A 4 -1.01 30.64 -62.54
CA LYS A 4 -1.76 29.86 -63.55
C LYS A 4 -3.22 30.30 -63.69
N HIS A 5 -3.73 31.11 -62.77
CA HIS A 5 -5.13 31.53 -62.73
C HIS A 5 -5.35 33.05 -62.80
N ASN A 6 -4.32 33.83 -63.18
CA ASN A 6 -4.38 35.30 -63.31
C ASN A 6 -4.96 36.04 -62.08
N MET A 7 -4.64 35.58 -60.87
CA MET A 7 -5.07 36.20 -59.60
C MET A 7 -3.89 36.93 -58.95
N SER A 8 -4.16 38.08 -58.32
CA SER A 8 -3.13 38.83 -57.61
C SER A 8 -2.72 38.13 -56.30
N LEU A 9 -1.47 38.28 -55.85
CA LEU A 9 -0.94 37.55 -54.69
C LEU A 9 -1.66 37.87 -53.37
N GLU A 10 -2.22 39.07 -53.23
CA GLU A 10 -3.01 39.47 -52.05
C GLU A 10 -4.40 38.81 -52.04
N GLU A 11 -5.01 38.63 -53.20
CA GLU A 11 -6.34 38.01 -53.35
C GLU A 11 -6.31 36.49 -53.06
N ALA A 12 -5.14 35.84 -53.20
CA ALA A 12 -4.94 34.46 -52.79
C ALA A 12 -4.80 34.29 -51.25
N ALA A 13 -4.53 35.36 -50.52
CA ALA A 13 -4.41 35.34 -49.06
C ALA A 13 -5.75 35.55 -48.34
N GLU A 14 -6.77 36.06 -49.04
CA GLU A 14 -8.06 36.43 -48.44
C GLU A 14 -9.05 35.26 -48.30
N GLY A 15 -8.63 34.04 -48.62
CA GLY A 15 -9.42 32.83 -48.40
C GLY A 15 -10.48 32.63 -49.48
N GLY A 16 -10.26 31.63 -50.34
CA GLY A 16 -11.21 31.23 -51.38
C GLY A 16 -12.59 30.83 -50.84
N PRO A 17 -13.55 30.53 -51.74
CA PRO A 17 -14.96 30.35 -51.40
C PRO A 17 -15.12 29.37 -50.24
N ARG A 18 -15.76 29.88 -49.18
CA ARG A 18 -16.00 29.19 -47.91
C ARG A 18 -16.91 28.00 -48.19
N GLU A 19 -16.33 26.80 -48.34
CA GLU A 19 -17.10 25.56 -48.30
C GLU A 19 -17.87 25.56 -46.97
N GLU A 20 -19.21 25.53 -47.05
CA GLU A 20 -20.01 25.36 -45.85
C GLU A 20 -19.57 24.07 -45.15
N PRO A 21 -19.35 24.08 -43.82
CA PRO A 21 -18.92 22.89 -43.12
C PRO A 21 -20.04 21.86 -43.24
N LYS A 22 -19.83 20.84 -44.10
CA LYS A 22 -20.70 19.67 -44.18
C LYS A 22 -20.91 19.17 -42.76
N GLN A 23 -22.15 19.25 -42.27
CA GLN A 23 -22.53 18.76 -40.96
C GLN A 23 -22.17 17.28 -40.90
N LYS A 24 -21.10 16.96 -40.17
CA LYS A 24 -20.72 15.57 -39.91
C LYS A 24 -21.92 14.90 -39.24
N ALA A 25 -22.35 13.77 -39.79
CA ALA A 25 -23.46 13.00 -39.23
C ALA A 25 -23.25 12.84 -37.72
N ARG A 26 -24.22 13.31 -36.93
CA ARG A 26 -24.22 13.11 -35.49
C ARG A 26 -24.11 11.59 -35.24
N PRO A 27 -23.12 11.11 -34.47
CA PRO A 27 -23.04 9.69 -34.15
C PRO A 27 -24.35 9.29 -33.48
N ALA A 28 -24.85 8.10 -33.84
CA ALA A 28 -26.09 7.54 -33.33
C ALA A 28 -26.16 7.75 -31.80
N SER A 29 -27.24 8.37 -31.34
CA SER A 29 -27.44 8.67 -29.93
C SER A 29 -27.38 7.38 -29.14
N TYR A 30 -26.31 7.18 -28.36
CA TYR A 30 -26.20 6.08 -27.43
C TYR A 30 -27.31 6.25 -26.38
N SER A 31 -28.39 5.49 -26.50
CA SER A 31 -29.46 5.49 -25.51
C SER A 31 -28.96 4.68 -24.31
N MET A 32 -28.42 5.38 -23.31
CA MET A 32 -27.98 4.74 -22.08
C MET A 32 -29.13 3.92 -21.47
N SER A 33 -28.87 2.64 -21.20
CA SER A 33 -29.80 1.75 -20.51
C SER A 33 -30.09 2.30 -19.10
N ALA A 34 -31.23 1.93 -18.50
CA ALA A 34 -31.59 2.43 -17.17
C ALA A 34 -30.52 2.12 -16.11
N THR A 35 -29.85 0.97 -16.24
CA THR A 35 -28.72 0.55 -15.40
C THR A 35 -27.48 1.41 -15.60
N GLU A 36 -27.16 1.79 -16.84
CA GLU A 36 -26.03 2.68 -17.13
C GLU A 36 -26.22 4.08 -16.55
N ARG A 37 -27.46 4.59 -16.55
CA ARG A 37 -27.77 5.90 -15.94
C ARG A 37 -27.59 5.87 -14.42
N VAL A 38 -28.04 4.80 -13.76
CA VAL A 38 -27.84 4.62 -12.32
C VAL A 38 -26.35 4.52 -11.98
N PHE A 39 -25.59 3.77 -12.80
CA PHE A 39 -24.15 3.65 -12.65
C PHE A 39 -23.43 4.99 -12.85
N ALA A 40 -23.73 5.74 -13.92
CA ALA A 40 -23.17 7.06 -14.17
C ALA A 40 -23.48 8.06 -13.04
N ASN A 41 -24.72 8.06 -12.54
CA ASN A 41 -25.10 8.88 -11.40
C ASN A 41 -24.32 8.51 -10.13
N SER A 42 -24.06 7.22 -9.91
CA SER A 42 -23.26 6.76 -8.76
C SER A 42 -21.79 7.19 -8.85
N LEU A 43 -21.20 7.22 -10.06
CA LEU A 43 -19.84 7.72 -10.27
C LEU A 43 -19.75 9.22 -10.01
N HIS A 44 -20.73 10.01 -10.46
CA HIS A 44 -20.75 11.45 -10.21
C HIS A 44 -20.86 11.84 -8.74
N LEU A 45 -21.55 11.02 -7.93
CA LEU A 45 -21.55 11.21 -6.47
C LEU A 45 -20.15 11.00 -5.88
N MET A 46 -19.40 10.02 -6.39
CA MET A 46 -18.00 9.78 -5.98
C MET A 46 -17.05 10.87 -6.50
N ASP A 47 -17.30 11.43 -7.68
CA ASP A 47 -16.49 12.51 -8.26
C ASP A 47 -16.46 13.73 -7.33
N SER A 48 -17.60 14.11 -6.76
CA SER A 48 -17.68 15.22 -5.79
C SER A 48 -16.83 14.97 -4.53
N HIS A 49 -16.75 13.71 -4.09
CA HIS A 49 -15.93 13.32 -2.95
C HIS A 49 -14.44 13.37 -3.30
N LEU A 50 -14.07 12.90 -4.49
CA LEU A 50 -12.70 12.98 -5.00
C LEU A 50 -12.23 14.43 -5.16
N GLU A 51 -13.10 15.34 -5.61
CA GLU A 51 -12.79 16.77 -5.70
C GLU A 51 -12.55 17.38 -4.31
N GLN A 52 -13.38 17.04 -3.32
CA GLN A 52 -13.19 17.50 -1.94
C GLN A 52 -11.89 16.97 -1.33
N GLU A 53 -11.54 15.71 -1.58
CA GLU A 53 -10.28 15.12 -1.11
C GLU A 53 -9.07 15.78 -1.77
N LYS A 54 -9.13 16.03 -3.09
CA LYS A 54 -8.09 16.77 -3.82
C LYS A 54 -7.91 18.17 -3.26
N ALA A 55 -9.00 18.91 -3.04
CA ALA A 55 -8.95 20.25 -2.49
C ALA A 55 -8.33 20.28 -1.07
N ARG A 56 -8.67 19.31 -0.22
CA ARG A 56 -8.05 19.15 1.11
C ARG A 56 -6.56 18.85 1.02
N HIS A 57 -6.18 17.96 0.10
CA HIS A 57 -4.79 17.59 -0.12
C HIS A 57 -3.95 18.77 -0.63
N GLU A 58 -4.47 19.52 -1.60
CA GLU A 58 -3.81 20.72 -2.13
C GLU A 58 -3.68 21.82 -1.07
N ALA A 59 -4.70 22.04 -0.26
CA ALA A 59 -4.64 22.98 0.87
C ALA A 59 -3.57 22.57 1.89
N ALA A 60 -3.47 21.28 2.20
CA ALA A 60 -2.44 20.75 3.10
C ALA A 60 -1.03 20.90 2.51
N LEU A 61 -0.84 20.65 1.21
CA LEU A 61 0.44 20.89 0.53
C LEU A 61 0.82 22.36 0.58
N LYS A 62 -0.12 23.26 0.24
CA LYS A 62 0.12 24.71 0.28
C LYS A 62 0.55 25.17 1.67
N ALA A 63 -0.15 24.73 2.73
CA ALA A 63 0.22 25.05 4.11
C ALA A 63 1.61 24.50 4.49
N ALA A 64 1.99 23.33 3.98
CA ALA A 64 3.32 22.76 4.20
C ALA A 64 4.44 23.54 3.49
N TYR A 65 4.17 24.06 2.28
CA TYR A 65 5.09 24.96 1.57
C TYR A 65 5.24 26.31 2.28
N GLU A 66 4.13 26.92 2.73
CA GLU A 66 4.15 28.17 3.51
C GLU A 66 4.96 28.01 4.80
N ARG A 67 4.89 26.83 5.42
CA ARG A 67 5.67 26.48 6.62
C ARG A 67 7.14 26.13 6.32
N GLY A 68 7.56 26.09 5.06
CA GLY A 68 8.91 25.71 4.64
C GLY A 68 9.26 24.24 4.92
N LEU A 69 8.26 23.38 5.12
CA LEU A 69 8.44 21.97 5.46
C LEU A 69 8.59 21.09 4.21
N ALA A 70 7.96 21.48 3.11
CA ALA A 70 8.09 20.81 1.81
C ALA A 70 9.34 21.35 1.07
N LYS A 71 10.34 20.49 0.85
CA LYS A 71 11.44 20.73 -0.11
C LYS A 71 11.06 20.07 -1.43
N ASP A 72 11.46 20.70 -2.55
CA ASP A 72 11.22 20.36 -3.96
C ASP A 72 10.83 18.91 -4.26
N ASP A 73 10.00 18.73 -5.31
CA ASP A 73 9.38 17.53 -5.92
C ASP A 73 10.29 16.31 -6.16
N LYS A 74 11.14 16.00 -5.19
CA LYS A 74 11.91 14.77 -5.12
C LYS A 74 10.94 13.79 -4.48
N PRO A 75 10.58 12.69 -5.17
CA PRO A 75 9.77 11.66 -4.56
C PRO A 75 10.50 11.25 -3.29
N GLN A 76 9.90 11.52 -2.13
CA GLN A 76 10.46 11.05 -0.88
C GLN A 76 10.53 9.54 -1.04
N LYS A 77 11.77 9.00 -1.03
CA LYS A 77 12.01 7.56 -1.00
C LYS A 77 11.13 7.03 0.13
N SER A 78 10.06 6.34 -0.24
CA SER A 78 9.01 5.89 0.68
C SER A 78 9.69 5.26 1.89
N LEU A 79 9.63 5.94 3.04
CA LEU A 79 10.21 5.43 4.29
C LEU A 79 9.46 4.19 4.79
N ALA A 80 8.37 3.79 4.11
CA ALA A 80 7.66 2.55 4.32
C ALA A 80 8.30 1.40 3.50
N SER A 81 9.56 1.08 3.79
CA SER A 81 9.92 -0.35 3.77
C SER A 81 9.05 -1.00 4.84
N PRO A 82 8.31 -2.09 4.57
CA PRO A 82 7.56 -2.76 5.61
C PRO A 82 8.57 -3.09 6.70
N VAL A 83 8.40 -2.44 7.87
CA VAL A 83 9.24 -2.65 9.03
C VAL A 83 9.23 -4.15 9.25
N LYS A 84 10.32 -4.83 8.87
CA LYS A 84 10.46 -6.26 9.12
C LYS A 84 10.26 -6.39 10.61
N VAL A 85 9.11 -6.92 11.01
CA VAL A 85 8.78 -7.16 12.42
C VAL A 85 9.87 -8.08 12.90
N ARG A 86 10.87 -7.49 13.55
CA ARG A 86 12.06 -8.18 13.99
C ARG A 86 11.54 -9.08 15.09
N ASN A 87 11.32 -10.38 14.79
CA ASN A 87 10.84 -11.36 15.75
C ASN A 87 11.72 -11.23 17.00
N LYS A 88 11.20 -10.55 18.02
CA LYS A 88 11.91 -10.32 19.26
C LYS A 88 12.11 -11.72 19.84
N LYS A 89 13.37 -12.12 20.05
CA LYS A 89 13.67 -13.36 20.76
C LYS A 89 12.89 -13.31 22.08
N PRO A 90 12.23 -14.40 22.49
CA PRO A 90 11.44 -14.41 23.72
C PRO A 90 12.33 -13.95 24.87
N ARG A 91 11.88 -12.94 25.60
CA ARG A 91 12.57 -12.43 26.79
C ARG A 91 12.43 -13.47 27.89
N GLY A 92 13.52 -14.12 28.28
CA GLY A 92 13.52 -15.08 29.38
C GLY A 92 14.66 -16.10 29.27
N MET A 93 14.77 -16.92 30.32
CA MET A 93 15.68 -18.07 30.33
C MET A 93 15.22 -19.08 29.27
N PRO A 94 16.12 -19.62 28.43
CA PRO A 94 15.74 -20.68 27.51
C PRO A 94 15.20 -21.89 28.29
N PRO A 95 14.13 -22.54 27.81
CA PRO A 95 13.38 -23.54 28.58
C PRO A 95 14.24 -24.74 28.99
N LYS A 96 15.23 -25.11 28.17
CA LYS A 96 16.20 -26.16 28.50
C LYS A 96 17.08 -25.80 29.70
N ILE A 97 17.54 -24.55 29.81
CA ILE A 97 18.36 -24.18 30.96
C ILE A 97 17.49 -24.00 32.20
N HIS A 98 16.29 -23.43 32.03
CA HIS A 98 15.31 -23.34 33.12
C HIS A 98 14.96 -24.72 33.70
N ALA A 99 14.68 -25.72 32.85
CA ALA A 99 14.43 -27.10 33.30
C ALA A 99 15.64 -27.73 34.00
N ALA A 100 16.87 -27.45 33.53
CA ALA A 100 18.08 -27.95 34.17
C ALA A 100 18.29 -27.38 35.58
N VAL A 101 17.98 -26.09 35.77
CA VAL A 101 18.00 -25.41 37.08
C VAL A 101 16.95 -26.02 38.01
N LEU A 102 15.70 -26.14 37.55
CA LEU A 102 14.62 -26.75 38.34
C LEU A 102 14.95 -28.18 38.78
N LEU A 103 15.50 -29.00 37.88
CA LEU A 103 15.90 -30.37 38.21
C LEU A 103 17.05 -30.47 39.22
N ARG A 104 17.86 -29.41 39.39
CA ARG A 104 19.00 -29.38 40.31
C ARG A 104 18.63 -28.78 41.66
N GLU A 105 17.79 -27.75 41.66
CA GLU A 105 17.53 -26.91 42.82
C GLU A 105 16.21 -27.23 43.51
N THR A 106 15.29 -27.93 42.84
CA THR A 106 13.95 -28.20 43.36
C THR A 106 13.61 -29.69 43.35
N GLU A 107 12.68 -30.08 44.23
CA GLU A 107 12.13 -31.45 44.29
C GLU A 107 10.83 -31.60 43.47
N LEU A 108 10.59 -30.70 42.52
CA LEU A 108 9.40 -30.72 41.67
C LEU A 108 9.28 -32.03 40.86
N THR A 109 8.04 -32.44 40.64
CA THR A 109 7.75 -33.56 39.76
C THR A 109 8.05 -33.21 38.30
N ILE A 110 8.33 -34.24 37.49
CA ILE A 110 8.63 -34.05 36.07
C ILE A 110 7.45 -33.37 35.33
N ARG A 111 6.21 -33.65 35.75
CA ARG A 111 5.00 -33.04 35.17
C ARG A 111 4.90 -31.55 35.49
N GLU A 112 5.25 -31.15 36.71
CA GLU A 112 5.28 -29.73 37.09
C GLU A 112 6.34 -28.97 36.32
N ILE A 113 7.56 -29.52 36.21
CA ILE A 113 8.65 -28.90 35.42
C ILE A 113 8.25 -28.78 33.94
N ALA A 114 7.53 -29.77 33.39
CA ALA A 114 7.00 -29.71 32.03
C ALA A 114 6.01 -28.56 31.85
N SER A 115 5.08 -28.40 32.81
CA SER A 115 4.09 -27.32 32.79
C SER A 115 4.73 -25.92 32.86
N ILE A 116 5.79 -25.76 33.66
CA ILE A 116 6.48 -24.47 33.84
C ILE A 116 7.34 -24.11 32.63
N THR A 117 8.04 -25.08 32.07
CA THR A 117 9.05 -24.83 31.02
C THR A 117 8.51 -24.98 29.60
N GLY A 118 7.30 -25.55 29.45
CA GLY A 118 6.72 -25.88 28.14
C GLY A 118 7.49 -26.98 27.40
N LEU A 119 8.32 -27.75 28.10
CA LEU A 119 9.03 -28.89 27.54
C LEU A 119 8.22 -30.17 27.71
N ASP A 120 8.34 -31.06 26.74
CA ASP A 120 7.80 -32.41 26.83
C ASP A 120 8.41 -33.19 28.01
N VAL A 121 7.58 -33.97 28.68
CA VAL A 121 7.92 -34.81 29.84
C VAL A 121 9.12 -35.70 29.51
N TYR A 122 9.16 -36.29 28.31
CA TYR A 122 10.26 -37.17 27.90
C TYR A 122 11.60 -36.43 27.72
N LYS A 123 11.56 -35.15 27.36
CA LYS A 123 12.79 -34.33 27.26
C LYS A 123 13.36 -34.06 28.64
N ILE A 124 12.49 -33.79 29.61
CA ILE A 124 12.88 -33.55 31.01
C ILE A 124 13.38 -34.84 31.66
N THR A 125 12.74 -35.99 31.41
CA THR A 125 13.22 -37.29 31.91
C THR A 125 14.60 -37.62 31.35
N ALA A 126 14.82 -37.43 30.04
CA ALA A 126 16.12 -37.62 29.42
C ALA A 126 17.19 -36.70 30.05
N MET A 127 16.86 -35.44 30.34
CA MET A 127 17.77 -34.52 31.03
C MET A 127 18.08 -34.99 32.46
N LYS A 128 17.06 -35.44 33.22
CA LYS A 128 17.24 -35.97 34.57
C LYS A 128 18.14 -37.20 34.57
N LEU A 129 17.96 -38.11 33.60
CA LEU A 129 18.78 -39.31 33.45
C LEU A 129 20.24 -38.98 33.09
N LYS A 130 20.47 -38.04 32.16
CA LYS A 130 21.83 -37.57 31.81
C LYS A 130 22.58 -36.94 32.98
N ASN A 131 21.85 -36.36 33.94
CA ASN A 131 22.42 -35.74 35.14
C ASN A 131 22.70 -36.75 36.26
N ARG A 132 22.23 -38.00 36.17
CA ARG A 132 22.57 -39.03 37.17
C ARG A 132 24.04 -39.40 37.03
N LYS A 133 24.79 -39.32 38.12
CA LYS A 133 26.11 -39.96 38.19
C LYS A 133 25.92 -41.48 38.05
N PRO A 134 26.82 -42.20 37.36
CA PRO A 134 26.78 -43.65 37.39
C PRO A 134 26.91 -44.12 38.83
N ALA A 135 26.12 -45.14 39.21
CA ALA A 135 26.29 -45.79 40.49
C ALA A 135 27.72 -46.35 40.55
N ALA A 136 28.48 -45.92 41.56
CA ALA A 136 29.83 -46.40 41.83
C ALA A 136 29.79 -47.83 42.38
#